data_AF-A0A1L3I7N8-F1
#
_entry.id   AF-A0A1L3I7N8-F1
#
_cell.length_a   1.000
_cell.length_b   1.000
_cell.length_c   1.000
_cell.angle_alpha   90.00
_cell.angle_beta   90.00
_cell.angle_gamma   90.00
#
_symmetry.space_group_name_H-M   'P 1'
#
loop_
_entity.id
_entity.type
_entity.pdbx_description
1 polymer ?
#
loop_
_entity_poly.entity_id
_entity_poly.type
_entity_poly.pdbx_seq_one_letter_code
_entity_poly.pdbx_strand_id
1 'polypeptide(L)'
;MSLWRSISGRLACRALVGQRIKLRVGGCAAARQWLRSGVAIILAVSIAVWGGGAGKSGAQETSKAAPAPFPKFEAKRIRPPKPGAKQRITIQIEPTAVAPTAPVSGEEAPATATQTGRYTGFWQDISDKLADSGPGRLAQALRALDGDTPVAAPRLQLLQDIASARGVQILTASVGTDVSPALVLAVIAVESAGKAEAISGAGAQGLMQLMPDTAARFGVSDALDSGENIAGGVKYLNWLMGEFNHDPILVLAGYNAGEGSVRSHAGVPPFAETRDYVPKVLAAFQVARGLCMTPPELITDGCVFRQMK
;
A
#
# COMPACT_ATOMS: atom_id res chain seq x y z
N MET A 1 -1.28 -48.73 39.21
CA MET A 1 -1.48 -49.46 40.48
C MET A 1 -0.15 -49.40 41.23
N SER A 2 0.06 -48.38 42.09
CA SER A 2 -0.11 -48.45 43.57
C SER A 2 1.07 -49.23 44.20
N LEU A 3 1.90 -48.81 45.17
CA LEU A 3 1.81 -47.97 46.39
C LEU A 3 3.27 -47.61 46.82
N TRP A 4 3.63 -46.40 47.27
CA TRP A 4 3.52 -45.78 48.62
C TRP A 4 4.39 -46.35 49.77
N ARG A 5 5.32 -45.50 50.27
CA ARG A 5 5.77 -45.22 51.67
C ARG A 5 7.02 -44.31 51.58
N SER A 6 7.06 -43.02 51.91
CA SER A 6 6.70 -42.24 53.11
C SER A 6 7.46 -42.63 54.38
N ILE A 7 8.50 -41.85 54.72
CA ILE A 7 8.89 -41.56 56.10
C ILE A 7 9.08 -40.04 56.22
N SER A 8 8.41 -39.50 57.23
CA SER A 8 8.34 -38.09 57.59
C SER A 8 9.34 -37.78 58.69
N GLY A 9 9.95 -36.60 58.66
CA GLY A 9 10.69 -36.02 59.79
C GLY A 9 10.52 -34.50 59.78
N ARG A 10 9.59 -34.01 60.61
CA ARG A 10 9.36 -32.59 60.90
C ARG A 10 9.82 -32.30 62.33
N LEU A 11 10.66 -31.29 62.53
CA LEU A 11 10.80 -30.45 63.74
C LEU A 11 11.94 -29.45 63.45
N ALA A 12 11.68 -28.24 62.92
CA ALA A 12 11.10 -27.03 63.51
C ALA A 12 12.14 -26.08 64.14
N CYS A 13 11.90 -24.77 63.89
CA CYS A 13 12.36 -23.59 64.63
C CYS A 13 13.73 -22.94 64.27
N ARG A 14 13.72 -21.88 63.44
CA ARG A 14 13.63 -20.47 63.90
C ARG A 14 13.81 -19.47 62.74
N ALA A 15 13.10 -18.35 62.89
CA ALA A 15 13.01 -17.25 61.95
C ALA A 15 14.26 -16.35 61.93
N LEU A 16 14.63 -15.86 60.74
CA LEU A 16 15.30 -14.57 60.55
C LEU A 16 14.79 -13.91 59.26
N VAL A 17 13.91 -12.92 59.48
CA VAL A 17 13.85 -11.57 58.89
C VAL A 17 14.47 -11.37 57.49
N GLY A 18 13.64 -10.84 56.59
CA GLY A 18 13.95 -10.62 55.18
C GLY A 18 15.00 -9.55 54.88
N GLN A 19 15.52 -9.63 53.65
CA GLN A 19 16.29 -8.56 53.03
C GLN A 19 15.70 -8.22 51.66
N ARG A 20 15.16 -7.00 51.58
CA ARG A 20 14.86 -6.28 50.34
C ARG A 20 16.18 -5.76 49.78
N ILE A 21 16.53 -6.16 48.56
CA ILE A 21 17.62 -5.52 47.80
C ILE A 21 17.04 -4.24 47.18
N LYS A 22 17.39 -3.09 47.78
CA LYS A 22 17.28 -1.76 47.17
C LYS A 22 18.63 -1.44 46.52
N LEU A 23 18.66 -1.33 45.20
CA LEU A 23 19.77 -0.69 44.49
C LEU A 23 19.68 0.83 44.75
N ARG A 24 20.68 1.36 45.46
CA ARG A 24 20.90 2.79 45.66
C ARG A 24 21.68 3.34 44.48
N VAL A 25 21.17 4.44 43.94
CA VAL A 25 21.89 5.41 43.12
C VAL A 25 23.02 6.01 43.95
N GLY A 26 24.24 5.99 43.42
CA GLY A 26 25.41 6.66 43.98
C GLY A 26 26.07 7.52 42.90
N GLY A 27 25.84 8.83 42.97
CA GLY A 27 26.68 9.81 42.30
C GLY A 27 27.96 10.02 43.10
N CYS A 28 29.05 10.35 42.41
CA CYS A 28 30.22 10.97 43.03
C CYS A 28 30.79 12.01 42.06
N ALA A 29 30.96 13.22 42.58
CA ALA A 29 31.47 14.39 41.90
C ALA A 29 32.96 14.57 42.22
N ALA A 30 33.77 14.80 41.18
CA ALA A 30 35.02 15.58 41.14
C ALA A 30 35.55 15.42 39.69
N ALA A 31 36.05 16.40 38.95
CA ALA A 31 36.75 17.60 39.35
C ALA A 31 36.59 18.72 38.30
N ARG A 32 36.94 19.92 38.75
CA ARG A 32 36.93 21.22 38.07
C ARG A 32 37.84 21.26 36.83
N GLN A 33 37.47 22.18 35.94
CA GLN A 33 38.31 23.25 35.36
C GLN A 33 38.30 23.25 33.82
N TRP A 34 37.68 24.28 33.22
CA TRP A 34 38.28 25.23 32.28
C TRP A 34 37.16 26.08 31.67
N LEU A 35 37.07 27.31 32.19
CA LEU A 35 36.26 28.39 31.67
C LEU A 35 37.02 29.05 30.51
N ARG A 36 36.27 29.59 29.54
CA ARG A 36 36.66 30.60 28.55
C ARG A 36 37.41 30.09 27.32
N SER A 37 36.67 29.93 26.23
CA SER A 37 37.05 30.53 24.94
C SER A 37 35.77 30.80 24.18
N GLY A 38 35.38 32.08 24.18
CA GLY A 38 34.34 32.57 23.28
C GLY A 38 34.84 32.48 21.85
N VAL A 39 34.04 31.85 21.01
CA VAL A 39 34.11 32.02 19.56
C VAL A 39 32.68 32.30 19.12
N ALA A 40 32.39 33.58 18.96
CA ALA A 40 31.19 34.06 18.29
C ALA A 40 31.38 33.78 16.79
N ILE A 41 30.60 32.86 16.24
CA ILE A 41 30.53 32.64 14.80
C ILE A 41 29.65 33.75 14.24
N ILE A 42 30.30 34.79 13.70
CA ILE A 42 29.67 35.83 12.89
C ILE A 42 29.39 35.22 11.52
N LEU A 43 28.12 34.89 11.26
CA LEU A 43 27.64 34.60 9.90
C LEU A 43 27.41 35.94 9.20
N ALA A 44 28.41 36.36 8.43
CA ALA A 44 28.32 37.52 7.56
C ALA A 44 27.37 37.20 6.38
N VAL A 45 26.28 37.96 6.33
CA VAL A 45 25.36 38.06 5.20
C VAL A 45 26.04 38.87 4.11
N SER A 46 26.35 38.25 2.98
CA SER A 46 26.77 38.96 1.76
C SER A 46 25.56 39.16 0.86
N ILE A 47 24.93 40.33 0.99
CA ILE A 47 24.03 40.90 -0.03
C ILE A 47 24.93 41.56 -1.08
N ALA A 48 25.04 40.96 -2.26
CA ALA A 48 25.62 41.63 -3.41
C ALA A 48 24.52 42.50 -4.07
N VAL A 49 24.55 43.79 -3.78
CA VAL A 49 23.89 44.83 -4.56
C VAL A 49 24.76 45.11 -5.78
N TRP A 50 24.21 44.94 -6.98
CA TRP A 50 24.78 45.51 -8.20
C TRP A 50 23.85 46.60 -8.72
N GLY A 51 24.38 47.81 -8.81
CA GLY A 51 23.69 49.00 -9.26
C GLY A 51 23.84 49.21 -10.76
N GLY A 52 22.70 49.55 -11.39
CA GLY A 52 22.52 50.67 -12.31
C GLY A 52 23.43 50.78 -13.56
N GLY A 53 22.84 50.54 -14.72
CA GLY A 53 23.36 50.99 -16.01
C GLY A 53 22.25 51.02 -17.07
N ALA A 54 21.66 52.20 -17.27
CA ALA A 54 20.65 52.49 -18.29
C ALA A 54 21.25 52.45 -19.71
N GLY A 55 20.51 51.92 -20.69
CA GLY A 55 20.89 52.13 -22.09
C GLY A 55 20.21 51.24 -23.13
N LYS A 56 19.15 51.80 -23.72
CA LYS A 56 18.64 51.61 -25.10
C LYS A 56 17.82 50.36 -25.41
N SER A 57 16.53 50.65 -25.60
CA SER A 57 15.51 49.89 -26.30
C SER A 57 15.96 49.40 -27.68
N GLY A 58 16.03 48.09 -27.84
CA GLY A 58 15.95 47.40 -29.11
C GLY A 58 14.89 46.31 -28.98
N ALA A 59 13.74 46.52 -29.61
CA ALA A 59 12.71 45.50 -29.74
C ALA A 59 13.26 44.37 -30.63
N GLN A 60 13.46 43.19 -30.07
CA GLN A 60 13.56 41.94 -30.82
C GLN A 60 12.34 41.11 -30.51
N GLU A 61 11.45 41.09 -31.49
CA GLU A 61 10.24 40.31 -31.57
C GLU A 61 10.62 38.83 -31.72
N THR A 62 10.45 38.04 -30.66
CA THR A 62 10.59 36.58 -30.72
C THR A 62 9.25 36.00 -31.17
N SER A 63 9.11 35.76 -32.47
CA SER A 63 7.95 35.08 -33.05
C SER A 63 7.88 33.63 -32.54
N LYS A 64 6.98 33.38 -31.58
CA LYS A 64 6.55 32.03 -31.22
C LYS A 64 5.67 31.51 -32.36
N ALA A 65 6.20 30.59 -33.17
CA ALA A 65 5.46 29.97 -34.26
C ALA A 65 4.23 29.23 -33.69
N ALA A 66 3.04 29.58 -34.17
CA ALA A 66 1.81 28.85 -33.91
C ALA A 66 1.84 27.49 -34.63
N PRO A 67 1.21 26.43 -34.09
CA PRO A 67 1.12 25.14 -34.78
C PRO A 67 0.33 25.28 -36.09
N ALA A 68 0.74 24.50 -37.09
CA ALA A 68 0.15 24.55 -38.43
C ALA A 68 -1.37 24.25 -38.40
N PRO A 69 -2.18 24.96 -39.20
CA PRO A 69 -3.62 24.70 -39.28
C PRO A 69 -3.90 23.34 -39.93
N PHE A 70 -4.95 22.67 -39.45
CA PHE A 70 -5.39 21.37 -39.98
C PHE A 70 -5.69 21.41 -41.49
N PRO A 71 -5.39 20.34 -42.25
CA PRO A 71 -5.72 20.26 -43.67
C PRO A 71 -7.24 20.25 -43.88
N LYS A 72 -7.69 20.88 -44.96
CA LYS A 72 -9.11 21.01 -45.30
C LYS A 72 -9.73 19.64 -45.60
N PHE A 73 -10.81 19.32 -44.90
CA PHE A 73 -11.64 18.14 -45.15
C PHE A 73 -12.67 18.43 -46.25
N GLU A 74 -12.60 17.72 -47.38
CA GLU A 74 -13.66 17.71 -48.40
C GLU A 74 -14.51 16.44 -48.26
N ALA A 75 -15.75 16.62 -47.81
CA ALA A 75 -16.72 15.54 -47.74
C ALA A 75 -17.28 15.22 -49.15
N LYS A 76 -16.81 14.14 -49.77
CA LYS A 76 -17.39 13.63 -51.02
C LYS A 76 -18.76 13.01 -50.73
N ARG A 77 -19.84 13.68 -51.14
CA ARG A 77 -21.22 13.14 -51.05
C ARG A 77 -21.40 11.97 -52.01
N ILE A 78 -21.64 10.79 -51.47
CA ILE A 78 -22.07 9.61 -52.22
C ILE A 78 -23.61 9.68 -52.36
N ARG A 79 -24.11 9.48 -53.58
CA ARG A 79 -25.56 9.48 -53.84
C ARG A 79 -26.20 8.19 -53.30
N PRO A 80 -27.43 8.24 -52.76
CA PRO A 80 -28.13 7.04 -52.30
C PRO A 80 -28.42 6.05 -53.45
N PRO A 81 -28.40 4.73 -53.19
CA PRO A 81 -28.73 3.72 -54.19
C PRO A 81 -30.21 3.79 -54.62
N LYS A 82 -30.48 3.44 -55.89
CA LYS A 82 -31.82 3.45 -56.48
C LYS A 82 -32.77 2.47 -55.76
N PRO A 83 -34.07 2.80 -55.63
CA PRO A 83 -35.04 1.93 -54.95
C PRO A 83 -35.21 0.60 -55.70
N GLY A 84 -35.00 -0.54 -55.01
CA GLY A 84 -35.34 -1.87 -55.54
C GLY A 84 -34.29 -2.98 -55.37
N ALA A 85 -33.07 -2.70 -54.92
CA ALA A 85 -32.07 -3.75 -54.70
C ALA A 85 -32.26 -4.45 -53.35
N LYS A 86 -32.57 -5.75 -53.37
CA LYS A 86 -32.59 -6.63 -52.18
C LYS A 86 -31.29 -7.42 -52.11
N GLN A 87 -30.52 -7.21 -51.05
CA GLN A 87 -29.51 -8.15 -50.56
C GLN A 87 -29.84 -8.37 -49.08
N ARG A 88 -30.25 -9.59 -48.74
CA ARG A 88 -30.65 -10.02 -47.39
C ARG A 88 -29.45 -10.71 -46.75
N ILE A 89 -28.93 -10.16 -45.65
CA ILE A 89 -28.28 -10.97 -44.60
C ILE A 89 -28.73 -10.44 -43.23
N THR A 90 -29.18 -11.38 -42.42
CA THR A 90 -30.02 -11.29 -41.23
C THR A 90 -29.24 -10.89 -39.98
N ILE A 91 -29.59 -9.77 -39.35
CA ILE A 91 -29.54 -9.60 -37.89
C ILE A 91 -30.70 -8.67 -37.52
N GLN A 92 -31.68 -9.19 -36.77
CA GLN A 92 -32.70 -8.35 -36.13
C GLN A 92 -32.10 -7.76 -34.86
N ILE A 93 -31.85 -6.45 -34.86
CA ILE A 93 -31.70 -5.65 -33.66
C ILE A 93 -32.71 -4.52 -33.82
N GLU A 94 -33.76 -4.55 -33.00
CA GLU A 94 -34.68 -3.42 -32.88
C GLU A 94 -33.93 -2.23 -32.27
N PRO A 95 -33.99 -1.02 -32.84
CA PRO A 95 -33.33 0.13 -32.27
C PRO A 95 -34.22 0.74 -31.19
N THR A 96 -33.92 0.49 -29.92
CA THR A 96 -34.40 1.39 -28.87
C THR A 96 -33.46 2.58 -28.81
N ALA A 97 -33.97 3.74 -29.24
CA ALA A 97 -33.29 5.01 -29.13
C ALA A 97 -33.04 5.36 -27.65
N VAL A 98 -31.78 5.62 -27.29
CA VAL A 98 -31.44 6.29 -26.03
C VAL A 98 -30.94 7.68 -26.39
N ALA A 99 -31.77 8.68 -26.10
CA ALA A 99 -31.39 10.09 -26.11
C ALA A 99 -30.45 10.38 -24.91
N PRO A 100 -29.61 11.43 -24.97
CA PRO A 100 -28.52 11.61 -24.03
C PRO A 100 -29.02 12.21 -22.71
N THR A 101 -28.71 11.56 -21.59
CA THR A 101 -28.81 12.15 -20.25
C THR A 101 -27.42 12.21 -19.61
N ALA A 102 -27.16 13.37 -18.99
CA ALA A 102 -25.91 13.80 -18.38
C ALA A 102 -25.65 13.09 -17.01
N PRO A 103 -24.66 13.52 -16.22
CA PRO A 103 -23.75 12.66 -15.46
C PRO A 103 -24.44 11.87 -14.34
N VAL A 104 -23.95 10.65 -14.10
CA VAL A 104 -24.38 9.78 -13.00
C VAL A 104 -24.02 10.38 -11.63
N SER A 105 -24.94 11.17 -11.11
CA SER A 105 -25.20 11.29 -9.67
C SER A 105 -25.82 9.99 -9.16
N GLY A 106 -25.50 9.63 -7.92
CA GLY A 106 -25.66 8.30 -7.34
C GLY A 106 -27.03 7.65 -7.51
N GLU A 107 -26.99 6.35 -7.81
CA GLU A 107 -28.10 5.43 -7.66
C GLU A 107 -27.64 4.34 -6.69
N GLU A 108 -28.15 4.43 -5.47
CA GLU A 108 -27.92 3.50 -4.37
C GLU A 108 -28.61 2.17 -4.71
N ALA A 109 -27.80 1.15 -5.02
CA ALA A 109 -28.30 -0.19 -5.27
C ALA A 109 -28.90 -0.79 -3.98
N PRO A 110 -29.99 -1.58 -4.06
CA PRO A 110 -30.71 -2.05 -2.89
C PRO A 110 -29.83 -2.97 -2.04
N ALA A 111 -29.89 -2.75 -0.72
CA ALA A 111 -29.24 -3.56 0.30
C ALA A 111 -29.82 -4.98 0.32
N THR A 112 -29.21 -5.92 -0.41
CA THR A 112 -29.51 -7.34 -0.25
C THR A 112 -28.34 -8.25 -0.63
N ALA A 113 -28.03 -9.16 0.31
CA ALA A 113 -26.96 -10.18 0.34
C ALA A 113 -25.54 -9.67 0.63
N THR A 114 -25.27 -9.51 1.93
CA THR A 114 -23.92 -9.44 2.52
C THR A 114 -23.14 -10.70 2.13
N GLN A 115 -22.44 -10.69 1.01
CA GLN A 115 -21.49 -11.76 0.69
C GLN A 115 -20.28 -11.60 1.61
N THR A 116 -20.36 -12.23 2.78
CA THR A 116 -19.22 -12.39 3.68
C THR A 116 -18.17 -13.23 2.96
N GLY A 117 -16.94 -12.72 2.84
CA GLY A 117 -15.83 -13.46 2.22
C GLY A 117 -15.62 -14.84 2.84
N ARG A 118 -14.84 -15.68 2.16
CA ARG A 118 -14.52 -17.07 2.54
C ARG A 118 -13.95 -17.19 3.96
N TYR A 119 -13.15 -16.22 4.41
CA TYR A 119 -12.46 -16.29 5.70
C TYR A 119 -13.28 -15.69 6.84
N THR A 120 -14.50 -16.20 7.06
CA THR A 120 -15.39 -15.69 8.11
C THR A 120 -14.78 -15.80 9.51
N GLY A 121 -14.02 -16.87 9.79
CA GLY A 121 -13.34 -17.06 11.08
C GLY A 121 -12.33 -15.95 11.40
N PHE A 122 -11.54 -15.50 10.41
CA PHE A 122 -10.60 -14.38 10.60
C PHE A 122 -11.34 -13.11 11.07
N TRP A 123 -12.50 -12.84 10.48
CA TRP A 123 -13.31 -11.67 10.80
C TRP A 123 -14.14 -11.80 12.09
N GLN A 124 -14.15 -12.97 12.75
CA GLN A 124 -14.69 -13.11 14.10
C GLN A 124 -13.70 -12.56 15.15
N ASP A 125 -12.40 -12.73 14.89
CA ASP A 125 -11.33 -12.33 15.81
C ASP A 125 -10.80 -10.91 15.55
N ILE A 126 -10.95 -10.43 14.31
CA ILE A 126 -10.41 -9.15 13.84
C ILE A 126 -11.55 -8.19 13.50
N SER A 127 -11.58 -7.05 14.18
CA SER A 127 -12.56 -5.98 13.90
C SER A 127 -12.46 -5.51 12.44
N ASP A 128 -13.57 -5.21 11.79
CA ASP A 128 -13.55 -4.51 10.51
C ASP A 128 -13.72 -3.00 10.65
N LYS A 129 -13.92 -2.46 11.86
CA LYS A 129 -14.30 -1.07 12.06
C LYS A 129 -13.12 -0.11 12.02
N LEU A 130 -13.33 1.05 11.42
CA LEU A 130 -12.40 2.17 11.41
C LEU A 130 -12.14 2.72 12.82
N ALA A 131 -13.14 2.69 13.71
CA ALA A 131 -12.99 3.18 15.08
C ALA A 131 -11.97 2.38 15.92
N ASP A 132 -11.69 1.14 15.52
CA ASP A 132 -10.74 0.26 16.19
C ASP A 132 -9.34 0.34 15.55
N SER A 133 -9.07 1.35 14.71
CA SER A 133 -7.82 1.43 13.95
C SER A 133 -6.58 1.51 14.83
N GLY A 134 -5.52 0.80 14.45
CA GLY A 134 -4.19 1.03 15.01
C GLY A 134 -3.14 0.04 14.51
N PRO A 135 -1.86 0.45 14.53
CA PRO A 135 -0.76 -0.36 14.00
C PRO A 135 -0.54 -1.67 14.77
N GLY A 136 -0.92 -1.73 16.05
CA GLY A 136 -0.77 -2.90 16.92
C GLY A 136 -1.62 -4.12 16.53
N ARG A 137 -2.54 -3.98 15.57
CA ARG A 137 -3.45 -5.05 15.14
C ARG A 137 -2.77 -6.14 14.32
N LEU A 138 -1.58 -5.88 13.77
CA LEU A 138 -0.88 -6.84 12.91
C LEU A 138 -0.62 -8.18 13.63
N ALA A 139 -0.09 -8.12 14.85
CA ALA A 139 0.25 -9.32 15.60
C ALA A 139 -0.98 -10.19 15.91
N GLN A 140 -2.13 -9.56 16.19
CA GLN A 140 -3.40 -10.26 16.38
C GLN A 140 -3.89 -10.86 15.06
N ALA A 141 -3.84 -10.09 13.97
CA ALA A 141 -4.30 -10.52 12.65
C ALA A 141 -3.49 -11.71 12.12
N LEU A 142 -2.16 -11.71 12.31
CA LEU A 142 -1.31 -12.84 11.92
C LEU A 142 -1.64 -14.13 12.70
N ARG A 143 -2.00 -14.03 14.00
CA ARG A 143 -2.45 -15.19 14.77
C ARG A 143 -3.81 -15.72 14.31
N ALA A 144 -4.70 -14.83 13.87
CA ALA A 144 -6.02 -15.20 13.37
C ALA A 144 -5.97 -15.95 12.02
N LEU A 145 -4.84 -15.95 11.31
CA LEU A 145 -4.67 -16.69 10.04
C LEU A 145 -4.69 -18.21 10.24
N ASP A 146 -4.31 -18.69 11.43
CA ASP A 146 -4.20 -20.10 11.79
C ASP A 146 -5.50 -20.67 12.41
N GLY A 147 -6.62 -19.93 12.34
CA GLY A 147 -7.91 -20.34 12.88
C GLY A 147 -8.59 -21.48 12.11
N ASP A 148 -9.88 -21.70 12.40
CA ASP A 148 -10.67 -22.84 11.88
C ASP A 148 -10.72 -22.94 10.35
N THR A 149 -10.55 -21.82 9.64
CA THR A 149 -10.40 -21.79 8.17
C THR A 149 -9.05 -21.18 7.81
N PRO A 150 -7.97 -21.98 7.74
CA PRO A 150 -6.64 -21.47 7.47
C PRO A 150 -6.56 -20.75 6.13
N VAL A 151 -5.86 -19.62 6.13
CA VAL A 151 -5.63 -18.83 4.93
C VAL A 151 -4.41 -19.41 4.20
N ALA A 152 -4.61 -19.87 2.96
CA ALA A 152 -3.52 -20.41 2.17
C ALA A 152 -2.50 -19.31 1.80
N ALA A 153 -1.28 -19.42 2.32
CA ALA A 153 -0.18 -18.55 1.94
C ALA A 153 0.41 -18.92 0.57
N PRO A 154 0.98 -17.97 -0.18
CA PRO A 154 1.76 -18.26 -1.37
C PRO A 154 2.96 -19.17 -1.06
N ARG A 155 3.42 -19.93 -2.06
CA ARG A 155 4.60 -20.79 -1.92
C ARG A 155 5.84 -19.92 -1.66
N LEU A 156 6.71 -20.38 -0.75
CA LEU A 156 7.98 -19.71 -0.46
C LEU A 156 8.77 -19.41 -1.73
N GLN A 157 8.88 -20.39 -2.64
CA GLN A 157 9.62 -20.24 -3.89
C GLN A 157 9.13 -19.05 -4.73
N LEU A 158 7.81 -18.83 -4.82
CA LEU A 158 7.24 -17.70 -5.58
C LEU A 158 7.77 -16.37 -5.03
N LEU A 159 7.80 -16.21 -3.71
CA LEU A 159 8.25 -14.98 -3.07
C LEU A 159 9.77 -14.79 -3.20
N GLN A 160 10.53 -15.89 -3.18
CA GLN A 160 11.97 -15.86 -3.46
C GLN A 160 12.26 -15.44 -4.91
N ASP A 161 11.47 -15.93 -5.87
CA ASP A 161 11.60 -15.60 -7.29
C ASP A 161 11.28 -14.11 -7.52
N ILE A 162 10.19 -13.60 -6.95
CA ILE A 162 9.83 -12.18 -7.02
C ILE A 162 10.90 -11.32 -6.33
N ALA A 163 11.36 -11.70 -5.14
CA ALA A 163 12.40 -10.96 -4.41
C ALA A 163 13.73 -10.93 -5.18
N SER A 164 14.10 -12.02 -5.85
CA SER A 164 15.30 -12.09 -6.69
C SER A 164 15.18 -11.20 -7.93
N ALA A 165 14.00 -11.18 -8.57
CA ALA A 165 13.78 -10.40 -9.79
C ALA A 165 13.55 -8.90 -9.53
N ARG A 166 12.89 -8.54 -8.42
CA ARG A 166 12.35 -7.19 -8.16
C ARG A 166 12.84 -6.56 -6.86
N GLY A 167 13.66 -7.26 -6.06
CA GLY A 167 14.06 -6.82 -4.72
C GLY A 167 14.68 -5.42 -4.69
N VAL A 168 15.55 -5.09 -5.65
CA VAL A 168 16.16 -3.75 -5.75
C VAL A 168 15.11 -2.67 -5.99
N GLN A 169 14.15 -2.92 -6.88
CA GLN A 169 13.06 -1.98 -7.20
C GLN A 169 12.13 -1.80 -5.99
N ILE A 170 11.77 -2.90 -5.31
CA ILE A 170 10.97 -2.90 -4.09
C ILE A 170 11.65 -2.07 -2.99
N LEU A 171 12.94 -2.31 -2.73
CA LEU A 171 13.68 -1.58 -1.71
C LEU A 171 13.79 -0.11 -2.04
N THR A 172 14.20 0.22 -3.27
CA THR A 172 14.38 1.60 -3.71
C THR A 172 13.08 2.39 -3.61
N ALA A 173 11.95 1.80 -4.02
CA ALA A 173 10.64 2.42 -3.93
C ALA A 173 10.17 2.62 -2.47
N SER A 174 10.64 1.79 -1.54
CA SER A 174 10.26 1.85 -0.12
C SER A 174 11.14 2.80 0.70
N VAL A 175 12.24 3.35 0.14
CA VAL A 175 13.10 4.29 0.87
C VAL A 175 12.35 5.59 1.14
N GLY A 176 12.33 6.02 2.41
CA GLY A 176 11.69 7.27 2.82
C GLY A 176 10.17 7.19 2.92
N THR A 177 9.60 5.99 2.91
CA THR A 177 8.16 5.73 3.13
C THR A 177 7.95 4.91 4.41
N ASP A 178 6.71 4.86 4.88
CA ASP A 178 6.28 3.99 5.99
C ASP A 178 5.81 2.63 5.47
N VAL A 179 6.41 2.12 4.38
CA VAL A 179 5.98 0.87 3.73
C VAL A 179 7.10 -0.16 3.80
N SER A 180 6.83 -1.27 4.49
CA SER A 180 7.78 -2.38 4.56
C SER A 180 8.02 -2.99 3.18
N PRO A 181 9.28 -3.22 2.76
CA PRO A 181 9.59 -4.02 1.57
C PRO A 181 8.92 -5.39 1.56
N ALA A 182 8.75 -6.02 2.74
CA ALA A 182 8.05 -7.29 2.86
C ALA A 182 6.54 -7.16 2.57
N LEU A 183 5.93 -6.02 2.89
CA LEU A 183 4.54 -5.73 2.53
C LEU A 183 4.40 -5.58 1.02
N VAL A 184 5.29 -4.83 0.38
CA VAL A 184 5.29 -4.65 -1.08
C VAL A 184 5.40 -6.01 -1.79
N LEU A 185 6.34 -6.85 -1.34
CA LEU A 185 6.49 -8.21 -1.86
C LEU A 185 5.22 -9.05 -1.69
N ALA A 186 4.56 -8.96 -0.53
CA ALA A 186 3.31 -9.66 -0.26
C ALA A 186 2.17 -9.21 -1.17
N VAL A 187 2.02 -7.89 -1.37
CA VAL A 187 1.03 -7.32 -2.29
C VAL A 187 1.29 -7.81 -3.72
N ILE A 188 2.52 -7.71 -4.23
CA ILE A 188 2.86 -8.20 -5.59
C ILE A 188 2.51 -9.69 -5.75
N ALA A 189 2.79 -10.50 -4.73
CA ALA A 189 2.51 -11.93 -4.78
C ALA A 189 1.01 -12.23 -4.88
N VAL A 190 0.16 -11.47 -4.19
CA VAL A 190 -1.31 -11.65 -4.22
C VAL A 190 -1.92 -11.04 -5.49
N GLU A 191 -1.44 -9.88 -5.92
CA GLU A 191 -2.00 -9.13 -7.05
C GLU A 191 -1.70 -9.78 -8.40
N SER A 192 -0.45 -10.16 -8.64
CA SER A 192 0.00 -10.61 -9.97
C SER A 192 0.75 -11.93 -9.96
N ALA A 193 1.08 -12.46 -8.78
CA ALA A 193 2.06 -13.53 -8.61
C ALA A 193 3.41 -13.20 -9.31
N GLY A 194 3.80 -11.92 -9.33
CA GLY A 194 5.04 -11.46 -9.95
C GLY A 194 5.01 -11.25 -11.47
N LYS A 195 3.83 -11.30 -12.09
CA LYS A 195 3.67 -11.12 -13.55
C LYS A 195 3.58 -9.62 -13.89
N ALA A 196 4.60 -9.09 -14.56
CA ALA A 196 4.68 -7.66 -14.88
C ALA A 196 3.66 -7.21 -15.92
N GLU A 197 3.20 -8.13 -16.78
CA GLU A 197 2.26 -7.86 -17.86
C GLU A 197 0.82 -8.24 -17.48
N ALA A 198 0.54 -8.45 -16.20
CA ALA A 198 -0.79 -8.84 -15.72
C ALA A 198 -1.81 -7.71 -15.95
N ILE A 199 -2.96 -8.06 -16.52
CA ILE A 199 -4.11 -7.15 -16.70
C ILE A 199 -5.36 -7.87 -16.20
N SER A 200 -6.05 -7.29 -15.22
CA SER A 200 -7.32 -7.85 -14.72
C SER A 200 -8.49 -7.57 -15.66
N GLY A 201 -9.61 -8.26 -15.47
CA GLY A 201 -10.85 -7.98 -16.21
C GLY A 201 -11.42 -6.59 -15.95
N ALA A 202 -11.09 -5.98 -14.81
CA ALA A 202 -11.48 -4.60 -14.48
C ALA A 202 -10.47 -3.55 -15.01
N GLY A 203 -9.34 -3.99 -15.57
CA GLY A 203 -8.32 -3.11 -16.15
C GLY A 203 -7.20 -2.70 -15.19
N ALA A 204 -7.06 -3.35 -14.04
CA ALA A 204 -5.90 -3.20 -13.16
C ALA A 204 -4.64 -3.77 -13.83
N GLN A 205 -3.49 -3.10 -13.69
CA GLN A 205 -2.29 -3.37 -14.50
C GLN A 205 -1.03 -3.59 -13.67
N GLY A 206 -0.19 -4.49 -14.16
CA GLY A 206 1.17 -4.70 -13.69
C GLY A 206 1.31 -5.48 -12.39
N LEU A 207 2.51 -5.41 -11.82
CA LEU A 207 2.92 -6.20 -10.65
C LEU A 207 2.04 -5.98 -9.41
N MET A 208 1.65 -4.73 -9.17
CA MET A 208 0.86 -4.28 -8.03
C MET A 208 -0.59 -3.98 -8.41
N GLN A 209 -1.02 -4.36 -9.63
CA GLN A 209 -2.39 -4.23 -10.15
C GLN A 209 -3.00 -2.84 -9.89
N LEU A 210 -2.35 -1.80 -10.41
CA LEU A 210 -2.87 -0.44 -10.30
C LEU A 210 -4.01 -0.23 -11.31
N MET A 211 -5.14 0.30 -10.83
CA MET A 211 -6.16 0.85 -11.71
C MET A 211 -5.61 2.06 -12.46
N PRO A 212 -6.06 2.34 -13.71
CA PRO A 212 -5.51 3.45 -14.50
C PRO A 212 -5.56 4.82 -13.80
N ASP A 213 -6.67 5.12 -13.10
CA ASP A 213 -6.81 6.38 -12.35
C ASP A 213 -5.86 6.45 -11.16
N THR A 214 -5.63 5.32 -10.48
CA THR A 214 -4.64 5.21 -9.39
C THR A 214 -3.22 5.38 -9.92
N ALA A 215 -2.89 4.71 -11.04
CA ALA A 215 -1.60 4.84 -11.70
C ALA A 215 -1.32 6.32 -12.06
N ALA A 216 -2.27 7.00 -12.69
CA ALA A 216 -2.16 8.42 -13.02
C ALA A 216 -1.98 9.29 -11.77
N ARG A 217 -2.78 9.06 -10.72
CA ARG A 217 -2.71 9.83 -9.45
C ARG A 217 -1.33 9.71 -8.78
N PHE A 218 -0.67 8.57 -8.88
CA PHE A 218 0.63 8.32 -8.25
C PHE A 218 1.83 8.43 -9.20
N GLY A 219 1.61 9.03 -10.38
CA GLY A 219 2.66 9.42 -11.31
C GLY A 219 3.27 8.27 -12.09
N VAL A 220 2.47 7.24 -12.39
CA VAL A 220 2.83 6.12 -13.26
C VAL A 220 2.38 6.46 -14.68
N SER A 221 3.32 6.48 -15.62
CA SER A 221 3.05 6.74 -17.04
C SER A 221 2.82 5.43 -17.80
N ASP A 222 3.57 4.39 -17.46
CA ASP A 222 3.39 3.03 -17.96
C ASP A 222 3.23 2.04 -16.80
N ALA A 223 2.00 1.59 -16.56
CA ALA A 223 1.71 0.65 -15.48
C ALA A 223 2.19 -0.80 -15.76
N LEU A 224 2.64 -1.11 -16.98
CA LEU A 224 3.28 -2.38 -17.31
C LEU A 224 4.80 -2.32 -17.15
N ASP A 225 5.40 -1.13 -17.05
CA ASP A 225 6.78 -1.01 -16.58
C ASP A 225 6.87 -1.39 -15.11
N SER A 226 7.74 -2.36 -14.80
CA SER A 226 7.85 -2.90 -13.45
C SER A 226 8.35 -1.88 -12.43
N GLY A 227 9.25 -0.98 -12.84
CA GLY A 227 9.82 0.03 -11.94
C GLY A 227 8.80 1.11 -11.61
N GLU A 228 8.11 1.64 -12.62
CA GLU A 228 7.04 2.62 -12.43
C GLU A 228 5.87 2.04 -11.64
N ASN A 229 5.43 0.82 -11.96
CA ASN A 229 4.32 0.17 -11.27
C ASN A 229 4.61 -0.04 -9.77
N ILE A 230 5.80 -0.55 -9.43
CA ILE A 230 6.21 -0.73 -8.04
C ILE A 230 6.29 0.64 -7.34
N ALA A 231 6.93 1.65 -7.97
CA ALA A 231 7.06 2.98 -7.37
C ALA A 231 5.69 3.64 -7.12
N GLY A 232 4.75 3.52 -8.07
CA GLY A 232 3.38 4.02 -7.92
C GLY A 232 2.59 3.29 -6.84
N GLY A 233 2.67 1.95 -6.80
CA GLY A 233 1.98 1.15 -5.80
C GLY A 233 2.51 1.40 -4.39
N VAL A 234 3.82 1.60 -4.22
CA VAL A 234 4.40 1.98 -2.92
C VAL A 234 3.97 3.38 -2.49
N LYS A 235 3.92 4.36 -3.40
CA LYS A 235 3.36 5.68 -3.09
C LYS A 235 1.89 5.61 -2.65
N TYR A 236 1.10 4.75 -3.32
CA TYR A 236 -0.29 4.54 -2.95
C TYR A 236 -0.41 3.91 -1.56
N LEU A 237 0.33 2.82 -1.28
CA LEU A 237 0.40 2.22 0.05
C LEU A 237 0.81 3.25 1.12
N ASN A 238 1.84 4.04 0.86
CA ASN A 238 2.31 5.06 1.82
C ASN A 238 1.24 6.12 2.09
N TRP A 239 0.49 6.52 1.07
CA TRP A 239 -0.63 7.43 1.24
C TRP A 239 -1.73 6.80 2.11
N LEU A 240 -2.05 5.51 1.89
CA LEU A 240 -3.01 4.76 2.71
C LEU A 240 -2.53 4.58 4.15
N MET A 241 -1.23 4.41 4.39
CA MET A 241 -0.66 4.36 5.75
C MET A 241 -1.02 5.62 6.53
N GLY A 242 -0.87 6.80 5.91
CA GLY A 242 -1.25 8.07 6.50
C GLY A 242 -2.77 8.20 6.72
N GLU A 243 -3.57 7.77 5.74
CA GLU A 243 -5.04 7.84 5.80
C GLU A 243 -5.62 6.98 6.93
N PHE A 244 -5.04 5.80 7.17
CA PHE A 244 -5.57 4.81 8.10
C PHE A 244 -4.69 4.59 9.34
N ASN A 245 -3.88 5.58 9.71
CA ASN A 245 -3.07 5.57 10.93
C ASN A 245 -2.22 4.30 11.08
N HIS A 246 -1.61 3.87 9.96
CA HIS A 246 -0.76 2.68 9.84
C HIS A 246 -1.45 1.36 10.23
N ASP A 247 -2.79 1.33 10.18
CA ASP A 247 -3.57 0.13 10.46
C ASP A 247 -3.45 -0.89 9.31
N PRO A 248 -2.93 -2.10 9.55
CA PRO A 248 -2.70 -3.07 8.48
C PRO A 248 -3.98 -3.57 7.81
N ILE A 249 -5.09 -3.64 8.54
CA ILE A 249 -6.35 -4.16 8.01
C ILE A 249 -6.97 -3.13 7.08
N LEU A 250 -7.01 -1.88 7.50
CA LEU A 250 -7.63 -0.79 6.75
C LEU A 250 -6.78 -0.32 5.57
N VAL A 251 -5.44 -0.32 5.71
CA VAL A 251 -4.52 -0.05 4.59
C VAL A 251 -4.73 -1.06 3.47
N LEU A 252 -4.77 -2.37 3.80
CA LEU A 252 -4.98 -3.42 2.82
C LEU A 252 -6.39 -3.38 2.21
N ALA A 253 -7.41 -3.10 3.03
CA ALA A 253 -8.78 -2.92 2.54
C ALA A 253 -8.88 -1.72 1.59
N GLY A 254 -8.24 -0.60 1.91
CA GLY A 254 -8.20 0.60 1.08
C GLY A 254 -7.44 0.36 -0.21
N TYR A 255 -6.36 -0.44 -0.19
CA TYR A 255 -5.63 -0.78 -1.41
C TYR A 255 -6.51 -1.50 -2.43
N ASN A 256 -7.30 -2.49 -1.99
CA ASN A 256 -8.17 -3.28 -2.87
C ASN A 256 -9.52 -2.58 -3.19
N ALA A 257 -10.20 -2.01 -2.20
CA ALA A 257 -11.55 -1.46 -2.37
C ALA A 257 -11.58 0.06 -2.63
N GLY A 258 -10.44 0.74 -2.54
CA GLY A 258 -10.33 2.19 -2.50
C GLY A 258 -10.62 2.77 -1.12
N GLU A 259 -9.93 3.86 -0.77
CA GLU A 259 -10.09 4.56 0.50
C GLU A 259 -11.50 5.14 0.72
N GLY A 260 -12.19 5.47 -0.38
CA GLY A 260 -13.54 6.02 -0.34
C GLY A 260 -14.52 5.00 0.23
N SER A 261 -14.39 3.75 -0.21
CA SER A 261 -15.20 2.63 0.27
C SER A 261 -14.96 2.34 1.75
N VAL A 262 -13.71 2.39 2.21
CA VAL A 262 -13.39 2.18 3.63
C VAL A 262 -14.02 3.27 4.50
N ARG A 263 -13.95 4.54 4.06
CA ARG A 263 -14.59 5.66 4.77
C ARG A 263 -16.10 5.58 4.76
N SER A 264 -16.72 5.28 3.62
CA SER A 264 -18.18 5.21 3.51
C SER A 264 -18.79 4.10 4.37
N HIS A 265 -18.05 3.01 4.58
CA HIS A 265 -18.46 1.88 5.41
C HIS A 265 -17.95 1.99 6.86
N ALA A 266 -17.24 3.06 7.22
CA ALA A 266 -16.59 3.22 8.51
C ALA A 266 -15.76 1.99 8.92
N GLY A 267 -15.05 1.38 7.97
CA GLY A 267 -14.39 0.09 8.14
C GLY A 267 -14.18 -0.67 6.83
N VAL A 268 -13.80 -1.95 6.92
CA VAL A 268 -13.65 -2.84 5.77
C VAL A 268 -15.02 -3.06 5.12
N PRO A 269 -15.20 -2.72 3.83
CA PRO A 269 -16.49 -2.87 3.17
C PRO A 269 -16.92 -4.35 3.11
N PRO A 270 -18.23 -4.64 3.04
CA PRO A 270 -18.76 -6.00 2.98
C PRO A 270 -18.62 -6.63 1.58
N PHE A 271 -17.53 -6.33 0.87
CA PHE A 271 -17.21 -6.91 -0.42
C PHE A 271 -16.46 -8.22 -0.20
N ALA A 272 -16.98 -9.33 -0.74
CA ALA A 272 -16.36 -10.65 -0.59
C ALA A 272 -14.89 -10.64 -1.04
N GLU A 273 -14.59 -9.95 -2.14
CA GLU A 273 -13.23 -9.78 -2.64
C GLU A 273 -12.30 -9.15 -1.61
N THR A 274 -12.67 -7.99 -1.06
CA THR A 274 -11.86 -7.25 -0.08
C THR A 274 -11.71 -8.03 1.23
N ARG A 275 -12.80 -8.67 1.69
CA ARG A 275 -12.78 -9.51 2.88
C ARG A 275 -11.92 -10.75 2.73
N ASP A 276 -11.70 -11.22 1.50
CA ASP A 276 -10.75 -12.29 1.19
C ASP A 276 -9.34 -11.79 0.95
N TYR A 277 -9.20 -10.58 0.40
CA TYR A 277 -7.95 -9.96 0.04
C TYR A 277 -7.06 -9.70 1.26
N VAL A 278 -7.62 -9.05 2.29
CA VAL A 278 -6.86 -8.67 3.50
C VAL A 278 -6.14 -9.87 4.14
N PRO A 279 -6.84 -10.97 4.52
CA PRO A 279 -6.16 -12.12 5.10
C PRO A 279 -5.16 -12.78 4.13
N LYS A 280 -5.43 -12.81 2.81
CA LYS A 280 -4.48 -13.36 1.81
C LYS A 280 -3.16 -12.57 1.80
N VAL A 281 -3.21 -11.24 1.81
CA VAL A 281 -2.00 -10.42 1.84
C VAL A 281 -1.27 -10.56 3.17
N LEU A 282 -1.98 -10.67 4.29
CA LEU A 282 -1.35 -10.93 5.59
C LEU A 282 -0.64 -12.29 5.64
N ALA A 283 -1.23 -13.33 5.05
CA ALA A 283 -0.59 -14.64 4.91
C ALA A 283 0.65 -14.57 4.01
N ALA A 284 0.58 -13.83 2.89
CA ALA A 284 1.74 -13.56 2.05
C ALA A 284 2.83 -12.76 2.80
N PHE A 285 2.44 -11.78 3.62
CA PHE A 285 3.35 -10.99 4.45
C PHE A 285 4.07 -11.84 5.49
N GLN A 286 3.38 -12.80 6.11
CA GLN A 286 3.99 -13.73 7.07
C GLN A 286 5.13 -14.55 6.44
N VAL A 287 4.98 -14.95 5.17
CA VAL A 287 6.05 -15.62 4.43
C VAL A 287 7.13 -14.63 4.00
N ALA A 288 6.74 -13.48 3.45
CA ALA A 288 7.65 -12.45 2.95
C ALA A 288 8.57 -11.89 4.05
N ARG A 289 8.05 -11.64 5.26
CA ARG A 289 8.86 -11.17 6.40
C ARG A 289 9.91 -12.18 6.84
N GLY A 290 9.71 -13.48 6.56
CA GLY A 290 10.69 -14.53 6.81
C GLY A 290 11.89 -14.51 5.84
N LEU A 291 11.75 -13.85 4.68
CA LEU A 291 12.85 -13.65 3.72
C LEU A 291 13.78 -12.50 4.11
N CYS A 292 13.37 -11.67 5.08
CA CYS A 292 14.15 -10.56 5.58
C CYS A 292 15.34 -11.04 6.43
N MET A 293 16.43 -10.27 6.41
CA MET A 293 17.56 -10.49 7.34
C MET A 293 17.09 -10.37 8.80
N THR A 294 16.31 -9.32 9.07
CA THR A 294 15.59 -9.08 10.32
C THR A 294 14.09 -9.03 10.00
N PRO A 295 13.28 -9.99 10.50
CA PRO A 295 11.86 -10.01 10.22
C PRO A 295 11.14 -8.77 10.79
N PRO A 296 10.48 -7.94 9.97
CA PRO A 296 9.75 -6.73 10.43
C PRO A 296 8.60 -7.09 11.37
N GLU A 297 8.39 -6.37 12.48
CA GLU A 297 7.28 -6.59 13.42
C GLU A 297 6.00 -5.87 13.03
N LEU A 298 6.12 -4.75 12.32
CA LEU A 298 5.02 -3.95 11.76
C LEU A 298 5.10 -3.93 10.22
N ILE A 299 4.00 -3.57 9.56
CA ILE A 299 3.97 -3.38 8.09
C ILE A 299 4.70 -2.10 7.65
N THR A 300 5.15 -1.28 8.60
CA THR A 300 5.95 -0.07 8.41
C THR A 300 7.45 -0.34 8.53
N ASP A 301 7.85 -1.48 9.09
CA ASP A 301 9.24 -1.75 9.40
C ASP A 301 10.04 -2.06 8.13
N GLY A 302 11.19 -1.40 7.98
CA GLY A 302 12.13 -1.67 6.91
C GLY A 302 12.70 -3.10 6.98
N CYS A 303 13.01 -3.66 5.82
CA CYS A 303 13.65 -4.98 5.73
C CYS A 303 14.57 -5.03 4.50
N VAL A 304 15.64 -5.82 4.60
CA VAL A 304 16.49 -6.20 3.46
C VAL A 304 16.34 -7.70 3.24
N PHE A 305 16.07 -8.15 2.02
CA PHE A 305 15.92 -9.56 1.69
C PHE A 305 17.26 -10.29 1.69
N ARG A 306 17.30 -11.52 2.24
CA ARG A 306 18.49 -12.37 2.31
C ARG A 306 19.05 -12.81 0.95
N GLN A 307 18.24 -12.73 -0.11
CA GLN A 307 18.53 -13.31 -1.42
C GLN A 307 19.10 -12.32 -2.44
N MET A 308 19.23 -11.05 -2.09
CA MET A 308 19.89 -10.09 -2.96
C MET A 308 21.40 -10.30 -2.84
N LYS A 309 21.99 -10.86 -3.89
CA LYS A 309 23.44 -10.93 -4.10
C LYS A 309 23.86 -9.97 -5.18
#